data_AF-A0A2V8EWS0-F1
#
_entry.id   AF-A0A2V8EWS0-F1
#
_cell.length_a   1.000
_cell.length_b   1.000
_cell.length_c   1.000
_cell.angle_alpha   90.00
_cell.angle_beta   90.00
_cell.angle_gamma   90.00
#
_symmetry.space_group_name_H-M   'P 1'
#
loop_
_entity.id
_entity.type
_entity.pdbx_description
1 polymer ?
#
loop_
_entity_poly.entity_id
_entity_poly.type
_entity_poly.pdbx_seq_one_letter_code
_entity_poly.pdbx_strand_id
1 'polypeptide(L)'
;IEALHRGEKIELRGFGSFRLRKREPRKGRNPKTGDKVDVPPKKVPYFKPGKELKELINREPAPPTAAPPGQSTVPPDAMAV
;
A
#
# COMPACT_ATOMS: atom_id res chain seq x y z
N ILE A 1 -6.18 -14.74 6.41
CA ILE A 1 -7.16 -15.04 5.33
C ILE A 1 -8.42 -15.69 5.90
N GLU A 2 -8.27 -16.62 6.84
CA GLU A 2 -9.40 -17.31 7.50
C GLU A 2 -10.43 -16.35 8.12
N ALA A 3 -10.00 -15.28 8.80
CA ALA A 3 -10.90 -14.27 9.35
C ALA A 3 -11.78 -13.61 8.27
N LEU A 4 -11.21 -13.28 7.11
CA LEU A 4 -12.00 -12.79 5.97
C LEU A 4 -12.94 -13.88 5.44
N HIS A 5 -12.50 -15.13 5.36
CA HIS A 5 -13.38 -16.24 4.97
C HIS A 5 -14.59 -16.38 5.89
N ARG A 6 -14.39 -16.21 7.21
CA ARG A 6 -15.44 -16.21 8.24
C ARG A 6 -16.35 -14.97 8.22
N GLY A 7 -16.03 -13.94 7.44
CA GLY A 7 -16.82 -12.71 7.41
C GLY A 7 -16.39 -11.64 8.41
N GLU A 8 -15.29 -11.86 9.13
CA GLU A 8 -14.81 -10.96 10.17
C GLU A 8 -14.14 -9.72 9.57
N LYS A 9 -14.20 -8.61 10.32
CA LYS A 9 -13.46 -7.38 10.01
C LYS A 9 -12.06 -7.50 10.64
N ILE A 10 -11.03 -7.19 9.86
CA ILE A 10 -9.65 -7.12 10.36
C ILE A 10 -9.24 -5.66 10.40
N GLU A 11 -8.71 -5.20 11.52
CA GLU A 11 -8.19 -3.85 11.68
C GLU A 11 -6.73 -3.91 12.11
N LEU A 12 -5.88 -3.27 11.33
CA LEU A 12 -4.44 -3.17 11.56
C LEU A 12 -4.12 -1.71 11.84
N ARG A 13 -3.74 -1.40 13.08
CA ARG A 13 -3.30 -0.06 13.48
C ARG A 13 -2.14 0.39 12.58
N GLY A 14 -2.17 1.65 12.17
CA GLY A 14 -1.22 2.25 11.22
C GLY A 14 -1.38 1.85 9.76
N PHE A 15 -1.93 0.67 9.45
CA PHE A 15 -2.09 0.22 8.06
C PHE A 15 -3.49 0.50 7.50
N GLY A 16 -4.55 0.08 8.20
CA GLY A 16 -5.93 0.23 7.74
C GLY A 16 -6.83 -0.93 8.16
N SER A 17 -7.99 -1.04 7.51
CA SER A 17 -8.97 -2.10 7.81
C SER A 17 -9.40 -2.86 6.58
N PHE A 18 -9.53 -4.18 6.73
CA PHE A 18 -10.10 -5.07 5.74
C PHE A 18 -11.52 -5.47 6.14
N ARG A 19 -12.43 -5.41 5.18
CA ARG A 19 -13.82 -5.83 5.35
C ARG A 19 -14.30 -6.54 4.10
N LEU A 20 -15.25 -7.45 4.24
CA LEU A 20 -15.97 -8.00 3.10
C LEU A 20 -17.16 -7.10 2.75
N ARG A 21 -17.28 -6.74 1.47
CA ARG A 21 -18.47 -6.07 0.93
C ARG A 21 -19.25 -7.04 0.06
N LYS A 22 -20.55 -7.16 0.31
CA LYS A 22 -21.47 -7.85 -0.60
C LYS A 22 -21.72 -6.94 -1.79
N ARG A 23 -21.39 -7.40 -3.00
CA ARG A 23 -21.81 -6.75 -4.25
C ARG A 23 -23.12 -7.37 -4.70
N GLU A 24 -24.07 -6.50 -5.01
CA GLU A 24 -25.37 -6.87 -5.53
C GLU A 24 -25.26 -7.44 -6.95
N PRO A 25 -26.20 -8.31 -7.37
CA PRO A 25 -26.25 -8.76 -8.74
C PRO A 25 -26.45 -7.57 -9.66
N ARG A 26 -25.78 -7.59 -10.82
CA ARG A 26 -25.92 -6.52 -11.81
C ARG A 26 -25.80 -7.08 -13.22
N LYS A 27 -26.38 -6.37 -14.18
CA LYS A 27 -26.16 -6.65 -15.60
C LYS A 27 -24.86 -6.01 -16.03
N GLY A 28 -23.88 -6.84 -16.35
CA GLY A 28 -22.64 -6.45 -16.99
C GLY A 28 -22.75 -6.47 -18.50
N ARG A 29 -21.68 -6.08 -19.18
CA ARG A 29 -21.54 -6.17 -20.62
C ARG A 29 -20.24 -6.89 -20.93
N ASN A 30 -20.26 -7.86 -21.85
CA ASN A 30 -19.03 -8.50 -22.28
C ASN A 30 -18.18 -7.49 -23.06
N PRO A 31 -16.94 -7.16 -22.62
CA PRO A 31 -16.12 -6.17 -23.31
C PRO A 31 -15.73 -6.59 -24.73
N LYS A 32 -15.82 -7.88 -25.07
CA LYS A 32 -15.49 -8.39 -26.41
C LYS A 32 -16.69 -8.40 -27.37
N THR A 33 -17.89 -8.77 -26.92
CA THR A 33 -19.07 -8.97 -27.80
C THR A 33 -20.17 -7.93 -27.60
N GLY A 34 -20.17 -7.21 -26.48
CA GLY A 34 -21.22 -6.24 -26.17
C GLY A 34 -22.52 -6.85 -25.64
N ASP A 35 -22.60 -8.17 -25.48
CA ASP A 35 -23.80 -8.83 -24.94
C ASP A 35 -24.02 -8.49 -23.46
N LYS A 36 -25.28 -8.45 -23.05
CA LYS A 36 -25.66 -8.28 -21.65
C LYS A 36 -25.48 -9.61 -20.92
N VAL A 37 -24.68 -9.61 -19.85
CA VAL A 37 -24.40 -10.79 -19.04
C VAL A 37 -24.80 -10.52 -17.60
N ASP A 38 -25.53 -11.44 -16.98
CA ASP A 38 -25.88 -11.35 -15.57
C ASP A 38 -24.67 -11.68 -14.70
N VAL A 39 -24.30 -10.74 -13.82
CA VAL A 39 -23.23 -10.92 -12.84
C VAL A 39 -23.86 -11.30 -11.50
N PRO A 40 -23.60 -12.52 -10.98
CA PRO A 40 -24.18 -12.96 -9.72
C PRO A 40 -23.61 -12.15 -8.53
N PRO A 41 -24.33 -12.15 -7.39
CA PRO A 41 -23.86 -11.48 -6.20
C PRO A 41 -22.59 -12.16 -5.68
N LYS A 42 -21.60 -11.37 -5.27
CA LYS A 42 -20.35 -11.90 -4.71
C LYS A 42 -19.83 -11.05 -3.55
N LYS A 43 -19.16 -11.72 -2.61
CA LYS A 43 -18.41 -11.04 -1.55
C LYS A 43 -17.05 -10.66 -2.10
N VAL A 44 -16.66 -9.40 -1.95
CA VAL A 44 -15.34 -8.92 -2.36
C VAL A 44 -14.60 -8.35 -1.14
N PRO A 45 -13.29 -8.63 -0.99
CA PRO A 45 -12.49 -7.95 0.00
C PRO A 45 -12.40 -6.47 -0.36
N TYR A 46 -12.52 -5.63 0.64
CA TYR A 46 -12.39 -4.19 0.53
C TYR A 46 -11.45 -3.70 1.62
N PHE A 47 -10.42 -2.97 1.19
CA PHE A 47 -9.45 -2.37 2.07
C PHE A 47 -9.73 -0.87 2.24
N LYS A 48 -9.75 -0.40 3.48
CA LYS A 48 -9.73 1.01 3.84
C LYS A 48 -8.33 1.37 4.33
N PRO A 49 -7.52 2.12 3.57
CA PRO A 49 -6.24 2.60 4.05
C PRO A 49 -6.41 3.52 5.26
N GLY A 50 -5.58 3.28 6.28
CA GLY A 50 -5.50 4.09 7.50
C GLY A 50 -4.92 5.48 7.25
N LYS A 51 -4.98 6.33 8.26
CA LYS A 51 -4.43 7.70 8.21
C LYS A 51 -2.90 7.66 8.01
N GLU A 52 -2.19 6.93 8.88
CA GLU A 52 -0.73 6.81 8.84
C GLU A 52 -0.23 6.28 7.49
N LEU A 53 -0.84 5.23 6.93
CA LEU A 53 -0.47 4.72 5.60
C LEU A 53 -0.60 5.78 4.49
N LYS A 54 -1.68 6.57 4.50
CA LYS A 54 -1.88 7.65 3.52
C LYS A 54 -0.83 8.74 3.69
N GLU A 55 -0.54 9.13 4.92
CA GLU A 55 0.45 10.16 5.23
C GLU A 55 1.85 9.72 4.82
N LEU A 56 2.23 8.46 5.07
CA LEU A 56 3.52 7.91 4.65
C LEU A 56 3.68 7.87 3.12
N ILE A 57 2.63 7.52 2.36
CA ILE A 57 2.69 7.44 0.90
C ILE A 57 2.69 8.84 0.26
N ASN A 58 1.90 9.76 0.79
CA ASN A 58 1.80 11.12 0.25
C ASN A 58 2.95 12.03 0.71
N ARG A 59 3.72 11.61 1.72
CA ARG A 59 4.97 12.27 2.06
C ARG A 59 5.94 12.00 0.92
N GLU A 60 6.32 13.06 0.22
CA GLU A 60 7.41 13.02 -0.74
C GLU A 60 8.60 12.33 -0.04
N PRO A 61 9.18 11.26 -0.62
CA PRO A 61 10.37 10.67 -0.04
C PRO A 61 11.36 11.82 0.04
N ALA A 62 11.67 12.25 1.27
CA ALA A 62 12.71 13.24 1.48
C ALA A 62 13.87 12.72 0.62
N PRO A 63 14.37 13.52 -0.36
CA PRO A 63 15.49 13.08 -1.17
C PRO A 63 16.53 12.58 -0.18
N PRO A 64 17.16 11.41 -0.41
CA PRO A 64 18.14 10.89 0.53
C PRO A 64 19.12 12.03 0.79
N THR A 65 18.98 12.68 1.94
CA THR A 65 19.77 13.85 2.28
C THR A 65 21.20 13.36 2.17
N ALA A 66 21.93 14.04 1.30
CA ALA A 66 23.35 14.01 1.10
C ALA A 66 24.09 13.11 2.09
N ALA A 67 24.84 12.13 1.57
CA ALA A 67 26.00 11.62 2.27
C ALA A 67 26.70 12.80 2.97
N PRO A 68 27.00 12.70 4.28
CA PRO A 68 27.54 13.83 5.03
C PRO A 68 28.76 14.38 4.30
N PRO A 69 28.82 15.68 3.97
CA PRO A 69 30.04 16.26 3.43
C PRO A 69 31.06 16.30 4.57
N GLY A 70 32.12 15.50 4.43
CA GLY A 70 33.35 15.65 5.18
C GLY A 70 33.29 15.30 6.66
N GLN A 71 33.65 14.06 7.00
CA GLN A 71 34.66 13.91 8.06
C GLN A 71 36.02 13.81 7.37
N SER A 72 36.71 14.95 7.45
CA SER A 72 38.10 15.17 7.08
C SER A 72 39.00 14.17 7.79
N THR A 73 39.79 13.39 7.05
CA THR A 73 41.08 12.88 7.53
C THR A 73 42.05 12.73 6.36
N VAL A 74 42.91 13.72 6.13
CA VAL A 74 44.29 13.58 5.62
C VAL A 74 45.03 14.92 5.81
N PRO A 75 46.36 14.94 6.02
CA PRO A 75 47.16 14.50 7.18
C PRO A 75 47.94 15.72 7.77
N PRO A 76 48.79 15.56 8.81
CA PRO A 76 50.21 15.73 8.50
C PRO A 76 51.13 14.94 9.44
N ASP A 77 51.81 13.90 8.95
CA ASP A 77 53.15 13.56 9.45
C ASP A 77 53.87 12.65 8.45
N ALA A 78 54.70 13.28 7.62
CA ALA A 78 55.73 12.61 6.84
C ALA A 78 56.94 13.53 6.81
N MET A 79 57.54 13.73 7.99
CA MET A 79 58.90 14.21 8.14
C MET A 79 59.58 13.41 9.25
N ALA A 80 60.07 12.21 8.92
CA ALA A 80 61.18 11.58 9.63
C ALA A 80 61.71 10.36 8.85
N VAL A 81 63.01 10.44 8.55
CA VAL A 81 63.96 9.41 8.09
C VAL A 81 63.99 9.11 6.59
#